data_AF-A0A1F4B9T6-F1
#
_entry.id   AF-A0A1F4B9T6-F1
#
_cell.length_a   1.000
_cell.length_b   1.000
_cell.length_c   1.000
_cell.angle_alpha   90.00
_cell.angle_beta   90.00
_cell.angle_gamma   90.00
#
_symmetry.space_group_name_H-M   'P 1'
#
loop_
_entity.id
_entity.type
_entity.pdbx_description
1 polymer ?
#
loop_
_entity_poly.entity_id
_entity_poly.type
_entity_poly.pdbx_seq_one_letter_code
_entity_poly.pdbx_strand_id
1 'polypeptide(L)'
;MNSPADPAKLDALASVALNALARGRADLARAPIEKLYALLPADSDVAYLHQCAAIIGFKWPAQRAPHTTTSGPAPDPSSIDVVSFHVDLPQALSGVHLNIDYLAALALAFESAQLRAPRARRILLTDETTAVPPGMKVDEVMRFPMDRNRLMYERMRVQAAYLERRPASRHSVLVDSDIVVNRDPTPIFAEDFDVGLTWRGGFPDAPFNGGIIFVSSGEAGLEFFRRSRACYDAIAENRAIARAIPQDLRAWWGDQYAIAHVVGYRAFAERKTDCLAVEGIRVRFFPCSDYNFALEARGYPMSLLAPKYFLHFKGNLKSNQAKYLDLMRAGKS
;
A
#
# COMPACT_ATOMS: atom_id res chain seq x y z
N MET A 1 -20.51 -32.79 -27.14
CA MET A 1 -20.91 -31.77 -26.15
C MET A 1 -20.25 -32.14 -24.84
N ASN A 2 -19.32 -31.33 -24.33
CA ASN A 2 -18.75 -31.56 -23.01
C ASN A 2 -19.85 -31.33 -21.97
N SER A 3 -20.05 -32.29 -21.06
CA SER A 3 -20.92 -32.10 -19.91
C SER A 3 -20.47 -30.86 -19.13
N PRO A 4 -21.38 -30.02 -18.64
CA PRO A 4 -21.01 -28.86 -17.83
C PRO A 4 -20.12 -29.30 -16.66
N ALA A 5 -19.03 -28.58 -16.44
CA ALA A 5 -18.11 -28.88 -15.36
C ALA A 5 -18.83 -28.79 -14.01
N ASP A 6 -18.59 -29.77 -13.13
CA ASP A 6 -19.12 -29.81 -11.77
C ASP A 6 -18.66 -28.57 -10.97
N PRO A 7 -19.58 -27.69 -10.52
CA PRO A 7 -19.24 -26.49 -9.76
C PRO A 7 -18.38 -26.79 -8.52
N ALA A 8 -18.66 -27.86 -7.79
CA ALA A 8 -17.89 -28.23 -6.60
C ALA A 8 -16.42 -28.55 -6.93
N LYS A 9 -16.17 -29.13 -8.10
CA LYS A 9 -14.82 -29.43 -8.59
C LYS A 9 -14.07 -28.17 -9.00
N LEU A 10 -14.76 -27.20 -9.61
CA LEU A 10 -14.18 -25.91 -9.97
C LEU A 10 -13.79 -25.13 -8.70
N ASP A 11 -14.68 -25.06 -7.72
CA ASP A 11 -14.43 -24.39 -6.44
C ASP A 11 -13.25 -25.01 -5.68
N ALA A 12 -13.15 -26.35 -5.69
CA ALA A 12 -12.03 -27.05 -5.08
C ALA A 12 -10.70 -26.70 -5.76
N LEU A 13 -10.66 -26.65 -7.09
CA LEU A 13 -9.45 -26.25 -7.84
C LEU A 13 -9.05 -24.79 -7.56
N ALA A 14 -10.02 -23.88 -7.57
CA ALA A 14 -9.81 -22.46 -7.28
C ALA A 14 -9.28 -22.27 -5.86
N SER A 15 -9.86 -22.98 -4.89
CA SER A 15 -9.43 -22.95 -3.50
C SER A 15 -7.99 -23.46 -3.33
N VAL A 16 -7.61 -24.55 -4.01
CA VAL A 16 -6.23 -25.05 -3.98
C VAL A 16 -5.26 -24.03 -4.57
N ALA A 17 -5.60 -23.42 -5.71
CA ALA A 17 -4.78 -22.40 -6.35
C ALA A 17 -4.60 -21.16 -5.44
N LEU A 18 -5.70 -20.61 -4.92
CA LEU A 18 -5.68 -19.44 -4.04
C LEU A 18 -4.87 -19.69 -2.77
N ASN A 19 -5.05 -20.85 -2.13
CA ASN A 19 -4.28 -21.21 -0.93
C ASN A 19 -2.77 -21.34 -1.22
N ALA A 20 -2.41 -21.89 -2.38
CA ALA A 20 -1.01 -21.96 -2.80
C ALA A 20 -0.43 -20.56 -3.08
N LEU A 21 -1.15 -19.69 -3.79
CA LEU A 21 -0.73 -18.32 -4.07
C LEU A 21 -0.59 -17.49 -2.79
N ALA A 22 -1.54 -17.61 -1.85
CA ALA A 22 -1.48 -16.93 -0.55
C ALA A 22 -0.26 -17.34 0.29
N ARG A 23 0.31 -18.52 0.03
CA ARG A 23 1.55 -19.01 0.65
C ARG A 23 2.83 -18.64 -0.14
N GLY A 24 2.70 -17.83 -1.18
CA GLY A 24 3.81 -17.52 -2.09
C GLY A 24 4.29 -18.74 -2.90
N ARG A 25 3.43 -19.75 -3.11
CA ARG A 25 3.73 -21.01 -3.80
C ARG A 25 3.10 -21.06 -5.19
N ALA A 26 3.50 -20.14 -6.06
CA ALA A 26 3.08 -20.13 -7.47
C ALA A 26 3.40 -21.45 -8.21
N ASP A 27 4.43 -22.17 -7.77
CA ASP A 27 4.79 -23.50 -8.26
C ASP A 27 3.69 -24.54 -7.98
N LEU A 28 3.06 -24.50 -6.81
CA LEU A 28 1.95 -25.39 -6.45
C LEU A 28 0.61 -24.92 -7.04
N ALA A 29 0.47 -23.63 -7.32
CA ALA A 29 -0.75 -23.06 -7.89
C ALA A 29 -0.89 -23.33 -9.41
N ARG A 30 0.22 -23.58 -10.11
CA ARG A 30 0.21 -23.68 -11.58
C ARG A 30 -0.71 -24.79 -12.12
N ALA A 31 -0.55 -26.02 -11.63
CA ALA A 31 -1.34 -27.15 -12.09
C ALA A 31 -2.87 -27.00 -11.89
N PRO A 32 -3.39 -26.54 -10.72
CA PRO A 32 -4.82 -26.28 -10.59
C PRO A 32 -5.31 -25.12 -11.46
N ILE A 33 -4.49 -24.08 -11.66
CA ILE A 33 -4.84 -22.96 -12.56
C ILE A 33 -4.94 -23.42 -14.02
N GLU A 34 -3.99 -24.23 -14.50
CA GLU A 34 -4.02 -24.78 -15.86
C GLU A 34 -5.27 -25.65 -16.09
N LYS A 35 -5.67 -26.44 -15.08
CA LYS A 35 -6.92 -27.21 -15.13
C LYS A 35 -8.15 -26.31 -15.18
N LEU A 36 -8.20 -25.24 -14.39
CA LEU A 36 -9.28 -24.26 -14.44
C LEU A 36 -9.34 -23.58 -15.81
N TYR A 37 -8.21 -23.16 -16.34
CA TYR A 37 -8.12 -22.49 -17.64
C TYR A 37 -8.58 -23.39 -18.79
N ALA A 38 -8.26 -24.69 -18.75
CA ALA A 38 -8.76 -25.65 -19.73
C ALA A 38 -10.29 -25.83 -19.67
N LEU A 39 -10.90 -25.69 -18.49
CA LEU A 39 -12.34 -25.80 -18.28
C LEU A 39 -13.08 -24.48 -18.55
N LEU A 40 -12.42 -23.34 -18.30
CA LEU A 40 -13.00 -21.99 -18.29
C LEU A 40 -12.01 -20.96 -18.90
N PRO A 41 -11.68 -21.04 -20.21
CA PRO A 41 -10.61 -20.24 -20.81
C PRO A 41 -10.90 -18.74 -20.92
N ALA A 42 -12.18 -18.34 -20.81
CA ALA A 42 -12.62 -16.94 -20.90
C ALA A 42 -13.04 -16.36 -19.54
N ASP A 43 -12.85 -17.11 -18.45
CA ASP A 43 -13.24 -16.68 -17.11
C ASP A 43 -12.23 -15.69 -16.52
N SER A 44 -12.74 -14.56 -16.02
CA SER A 44 -11.91 -13.47 -15.50
C SER A 44 -11.18 -13.83 -14.20
N ASP A 45 -11.78 -14.66 -13.35
CA ASP A 45 -11.16 -15.07 -12.08
C ASP A 45 -10.02 -16.04 -12.36
N VAL A 46 -10.18 -16.93 -13.34
CA VAL A 46 -9.10 -17.81 -13.80
C VAL A 46 -7.96 -16.99 -14.43
N ALA A 47 -8.28 -15.97 -15.23
CA ALA A 47 -7.29 -15.06 -15.78
C ALA A 47 -6.53 -14.30 -14.68
N TYR A 48 -7.23 -13.84 -13.63
CA TYR A 48 -6.61 -13.22 -12.46
C TYR A 48 -5.68 -14.20 -11.71
N LEU A 49 -6.09 -15.45 -11.48
CA LEU A 49 -5.21 -16.45 -10.87
C LEU A 49 -3.92 -16.67 -11.68
N HIS A 50 -4.03 -16.69 -13.01
CA HIS A 50 -2.86 -16.80 -13.89
C HIS A 50 -1.93 -15.58 -13.75
N GLN A 51 -2.49 -14.37 -13.65
CA GLN A 51 -1.72 -13.14 -13.35
C GLN A 51 -0.99 -13.23 -12.01
N CYS A 52 -1.70 -13.62 -10.94
CA CYS A 52 -1.10 -13.80 -9.63
C CYS A 52 0.05 -14.82 -9.67
N ALA A 53 -0.14 -15.95 -10.36
CA ALA A 53 0.89 -16.98 -10.48
C ALA A 53 2.14 -16.48 -11.24
N ALA A 54 1.95 -15.66 -12.29
CA ALA A 54 3.05 -15.05 -13.03
C ALA A 54 3.83 -14.05 -12.17
N ILE A 55 3.13 -13.16 -11.45
CA ILE A 55 3.73 -12.20 -10.51
C ILE A 55 4.45 -12.94 -9.39
N ILE A 56 3.75 -13.74 -8.59
CA ILE A 56 4.31 -14.44 -7.42
C ILE A 56 5.46 -15.40 -7.83
N GLY A 57 5.41 -15.93 -9.06
CA GLY A 57 6.44 -16.78 -9.63
C GLY A 57 7.78 -16.07 -9.90
N PHE A 58 7.79 -14.75 -10.07
CA PHE A 58 9.01 -13.97 -10.29
C PHE A 58 9.94 -14.03 -9.07
N LYS A 59 11.24 -14.19 -9.35
CA LYS A 59 12.27 -14.38 -8.32
C LYS A 59 13.10 -13.11 -8.17
N TRP A 60 12.96 -12.48 -7.00
CA TRP A 60 13.83 -11.39 -6.58
C TRP A 60 14.89 -11.89 -5.57
N PRO A 61 16.19 -11.74 -5.87
CA PRO A 61 17.27 -12.29 -5.07
C PRO A 61 17.57 -11.40 -3.86
N ALA A 62 16.70 -11.43 -2.86
CA ALA A 62 16.94 -10.79 -1.56
C ALA A 62 17.11 -11.84 -0.45
N GLN A 63 18.08 -11.61 0.43
CA GLN A 63 18.28 -12.32 1.67
C GLN A 63 17.22 -11.90 2.67
N ARG A 64 16.62 -12.89 3.33
CA ARG A 64 15.50 -12.71 4.25
C ARG A 64 15.76 -13.56 5.48
N ALA A 65 15.63 -12.98 6.67
CA ALA A 65 15.82 -13.67 7.93
C ALA A 65 14.69 -13.31 8.90
N PRO A 66 14.33 -14.22 9.84
CA PRO A 66 13.44 -13.87 10.95
C PRO A 66 13.99 -12.67 11.74
N HIS A 67 13.10 -11.81 12.20
CA HIS A 67 13.42 -10.71 13.10
C HIS A 67 12.32 -10.59 14.17
N THR A 68 12.65 -9.98 15.31
CA THR A 68 11.70 -9.69 16.37
C THR A 68 11.90 -8.24 16.77
N THR A 69 10.81 -7.47 16.82
CA THR A 69 10.87 -6.10 17.31
C THR A 69 11.09 -6.07 18.81
N THR A 70 11.77 -5.02 19.25
CA THR A 70 11.75 -4.58 20.64
C THR A 70 10.94 -3.29 20.75
N SER A 71 10.44 -2.98 21.94
CA SER A 71 9.77 -1.71 22.19
C SER A 71 10.73 -0.78 22.93
N GLY A 72 10.82 0.45 22.45
CA GLY A 72 11.52 1.56 23.08
C GLY A 72 10.54 2.67 23.49
N PRO A 73 11.06 3.82 23.94
CA PRO A 73 10.25 5.02 24.10
C PRO A 73 9.77 5.52 22.73
N ALA A 74 8.57 6.08 22.68
CA ALA A 74 8.11 6.80 21.49
C ALA A 74 9.01 8.03 21.24
N PRO A 75 9.28 8.39 19.97
CA PRO A 75 10.08 9.57 19.65
C PRO A 75 9.34 10.87 19.99
N ASP A 76 10.03 12.01 19.90
CA ASP A 76 9.36 13.31 20.02
C ASP A 76 8.33 13.46 18.89
N PRO A 77 7.05 13.79 19.17
CA PRO A 77 6.02 13.99 18.14
C PRO A 77 6.39 14.98 17.02
N SER A 78 7.27 15.95 17.29
CA SER A 78 7.77 16.89 16.30
C SER A 78 8.76 16.30 15.30
N SER A 79 9.26 15.07 15.54
CA SER A 79 10.11 14.32 14.62
C SER A 79 9.33 13.57 13.53
N ILE A 80 8.00 13.60 13.57
CA ILE A 80 7.14 12.90 12.61
C ILE A 80 6.83 13.78 11.40
N ASP A 81 6.97 13.20 10.21
CA ASP A 81 6.43 13.72 8.95
C ASP A 81 5.21 12.90 8.52
N VAL A 82 4.10 13.55 8.18
CA VAL A 82 2.96 12.95 7.47
C VAL A 82 3.05 13.39 6.02
N VAL A 83 3.30 12.45 5.12
CA VAL A 83 3.72 12.71 3.75
C VAL A 83 2.73 12.13 2.77
N SER A 84 2.04 13.00 2.04
CA SER A 84 1.09 12.59 1.01
C SER A 84 1.67 12.78 -0.38
N PHE A 85 1.31 11.88 -1.30
CA PHE A 85 1.58 12.04 -2.73
C PHE A 85 0.26 12.35 -3.45
N HIS A 86 0.28 13.37 -4.31
CA HIS A 86 -0.87 13.67 -5.17
C HIS A 86 -0.41 14.34 -6.46
N VAL A 87 -1.11 14.01 -7.55
CA VAL A 87 -1.00 14.68 -8.84
C VAL A 87 -2.42 14.86 -9.36
N ASP A 88 -2.75 16.07 -9.78
CA ASP A 88 -4.04 16.34 -10.39
C ASP A 88 -4.05 15.81 -11.83
N LEU A 89 -4.93 14.84 -12.08
CA LEU A 89 -5.08 14.20 -13.37
C LEU A 89 -6.41 14.61 -14.00
N PRO A 90 -6.42 14.98 -15.29
CA PRO A 90 -7.66 15.38 -15.97
C PRO A 90 -8.72 14.28 -16.01
N GLN A 91 -8.30 13.00 -15.91
CA GLN A 91 -9.17 11.84 -15.74
C GLN A 91 -8.49 10.84 -14.81
N ALA A 92 -9.29 10.15 -13.98
CA ALA A 92 -8.78 9.07 -13.14
C ALA A 92 -8.37 7.88 -14.02
N LEU A 93 -7.09 7.47 -13.94
CA LEU A 93 -6.55 6.33 -14.69
C LEU A 93 -7.28 5.01 -14.41
N SER A 94 -7.94 4.88 -13.25
CA SER A 94 -8.69 3.69 -12.89
C SER A 94 -10.03 3.55 -13.60
N GLY A 95 -10.60 4.62 -14.17
CA GLY A 95 -11.91 4.62 -14.85
C GLY A 95 -13.13 4.24 -13.97
N VAL A 96 -12.93 4.03 -12.67
CA VAL A 96 -13.92 3.39 -11.76
C VAL A 96 -14.55 4.38 -10.76
N HIS A 97 -14.12 5.63 -10.74
CA HIS A 97 -14.58 6.61 -9.75
C HIS A 97 -15.50 7.66 -10.37
N LEU A 98 -16.56 8.03 -9.63
CA LEU A 98 -17.36 9.24 -9.88
C LEU A 98 -16.45 10.49 -9.87
N ASN A 99 -16.98 11.68 -10.21
CA ASN A 99 -16.28 12.97 -10.07
C ASN A 99 -15.87 13.23 -8.60
N ILE A 100 -14.78 12.60 -8.17
CA ILE A 100 -14.20 12.72 -6.85
C ILE A 100 -13.17 13.84 -6.92
N ASP A 101 -13.38 14.87 -6.12
CA ASP A 101 -12.38 15.89 -5.89
C ASP A 101 -11.29 15.35 -4.94
N TYR A 102 -10.20 14.84 -5.54
CA TYR A 102 -9.07 14.29 -4.78
C TYR A 102 -8.29 15.37 -4.03
N LEU A 103 -8.31 16.63 -4.48
CA LEU A 103 -7.68 17.73 -3.75
C LEU A 103 -8.47 18.06 -2.48
N ALA A 104 -9.80 18.03 -2.55
CA ALA A 104 -10.64 18.16 -1.36
C ALA A 104 -10.41 17.00 -0.37
N ALA A 105 -10.32 15.77 -0.87
CA ALA A 105 -9.98 14.60 -0.03
C ALA A 105 -8.62 14.76 0.65
N LEU A 106 -7.60 15.18 -0.11
CA LEU A 106 -6.25 15.46 0.41
C LEU A 106 -6.25 16.57 1.47
N ALA A 107 -7.01 17.65 1.25
CA ALA A 107 -7.12 18.74 2.22
C ALA A 107 -7.70 18.25 3.55
N LEU A 108 -8.73 17.39 3.50
CA LEU A 108 -9.30 16.74 4.68
C LEU A 108 -8.30 15.77 5.34
N ALA A 109 -7.52 15.02 4.56
CA ALA A 109 -6.46 14.17 5.09
C ALA A 109 -5.42 14.99 5.89
N PHE A 110 -4.93 16.11 5.35
CA PHE A 110 -3.99 16.99 6.07
C PHE A 110 -4.62 17.68 7.28
N GLU A 111 -5.90 18.03 7.22
CA GLU A 111 -6.60 18.56 8.39
C GLU A 111 -6.72 17.52 9.50
N SER A 112 -7.01 16.27 9.17
CA SER A 112 -7.04 15.20 10.18
C SER A 112 -5.69 14.99 10.85
N ALA A 113 -4.59 15.09 10.08
CA ALA A 113 -3.23 15.07 10.62
C ALA A 113 -2.99 16.26 11.56
N GLN A 114 -3.45 17.47 11.22
CA GLN A 114 -3.36 18.62 12.12
C GLN A 114 -4.11 18.40 13.44
N LEU A 115 -5.29 17.77 13.40
CA LEU A 115 -6.12 17.54 14.58
C LEU A 115 -5.55 16.45 15.49
N ARG A 116 -4.97 15.39 14.92
CA ARG A 116 -4.53 14.20 15.67
C ARG A 116 -3.03 14.12 15.93
N ALA A 117 -2.23 14.81 15.13
CA ALA A 117 -0.78 14.88 15.23
C ALA A 117 -0.30 16.33 15.05
N PRO A 118 -0.73 17.28 15.91
CA PRO A 118 -0.53 18.72 15.68
C PRO A 118 0.93 19.16 15.64
N ARG A 119 1.84 18.34 16.17
CA ARG A 119 3.30 18.59 16.16
C ARG A 119 3.99 17.95 14.96
N ALA A 120 3.34 17.04 14.25
CA ALA A 120 3.90 16.44 13.04
C ALA A 120 3.91 17.44 11.90
N ARG A 121 4.94 17.37 11.06
CA ARG A 121 5.04 18.19 9.85
C ARG A 121 4.28 17.48 8.71
N ARG A 122 3.52 18.24 7.92
CA ARG A 122 2.72 17.74 6.80
C ARG A 122 3.34 18.14 5.48
N ILE A 123 3.63 17.16 4.65
CA ILE A 123 4.38 17.35 3.41
C ILE A 123 3.56 16.82 2.25
N LEU A 124 3.47 17.61 1.19
CA LEU A 124 2.88 17.19 -0.08
C LEU A 124 3.97 16.98 -1.13
N LEU A 125 4.07 15.75 -1.64
CA LEU A 125 4.84 15.42 -2.84
C LEU A 125 3.91 15.53 -4.05
N THR A 126 4.24 16.40 -5.00
CA THR A 126 3.38 16.67 -6.15
C THR A 126 4.19 17.03 -7.39
N ASP A 127 3.55 17.04 -8.55
CA ASP A 127 4.20 17.51 -9.78
C ASP A 127 4.29 19.05 -9.84
N GLU A 128 4.91 19.57 -10.89
CA GLU A 128 5.14 21.01 -11.08
C GLU A 128 3.86 21.80 -11.36
N THR A 129 2.79 21.15 -11.78
CA THR A 129 1.60 21.80 -12.35
C THR A 129 0.34 21.64 -11.52
N THR A 130 0.30 20.70 -10.57
CA THR A 130 -0.82 20.54 -9.65
C THR A 130 -0.97 21.78 -8.77
N ALA A 131 -2.15 22.40 -8.84
CA ALA A 131 -2.50 23.55 -8.03
C ALA A 131 -2.74 23.12 -6.58
N VAL A 132 -2.11 23.83 -5.63
CA VAL A 132 -2.31 23.60 -4.20
C VAL A 132 -3.14 24.76 -3.64
N PRO A 133 -4.36 24.51 -3.13
CA PRO A 133 -5.21 25.56 -2.58
C PRO A 133 -4.53 26.32 -1.43
N PRO A 134 -4.58 27.66 -1.37
CA PRO A 134 -3.93 28.45 -0.31
C PRO A 134 -4.35 28.11 1.12
N GLY A 135 -5.55 27.52 1.30
CA GLY A 135 -6.08 27.12 2.61
C GLY A 135 -5.70 25.71 3.08
N MET A 136 -5.01 24.93 2.24
CA MET A 136 -4.63 23.56 2.57
C MET A 136 -3.65 23.54 3.75
N LYS A 137 -3.91 22.67 4.74
CA LYS A 137 -3.12 22.56 5.98
C LYS A 137 -1.82 21.78 5.79
N VAL A 138 -1.01 22.19 4.82
CA VAL A 138 0.28 21.60 4.47
C VAL A 138 1.42 22.54 4.91
N ASP A 139 2.49 21.99 5.48
CA ASP A 139 3.65 22.77 5.93
C ASP A 139 4.70 22.93 4.83
N GLU A 140 4.84 21.92 3.96
CA GLU A 140 5.82 21.90 2.88
C GLU A 140 5.24 21.26 1.61
N VAL A 141 5.47 21.89 0.46
CA VAL A 141 5.13 21.32 -0.86
C VAL A 141 6.42 21.07 -1.63
N MET A 142 6.71 19.80 -1.90
CA MET A 142 7.87 19.39 -2.70
C MET A 142 7.41 19.04 -4.11
N ARG A 143 7.94 19.78 -5.10
CA ARG A 143 7.59 19.61 -6.51
C ARG A 143 8.66 18.83 -7.26
N PHE A 144 8.22 17.92 -8.13
CA PHE A 144 9.10 17.12 -8.97
C PHE A 144 8.57 17.03 -10.41
N PRO A 145 9.44 16.92 -11.42
CA PRO A 145 9.00 16.48 -12.75
C PRO A 145 8.50 15.04 -12.65
N MET A 146 7.35 14.71 -13.24
CA MET A 146 6.71 13.38 -13.14
C MET A 146 6.10 12.95 -14.46
N ASP A 147 6.23 11.66 -14.80
CA ASP A 147 5.44 11.04 -15.86
C ASP A 147 4.05 10.64 -15.33
N ARG A 148 3.04 11.43 -15.69
CA ARG A 148 1.64 11.22 -15.28
C ARG A 148 1.04 9.88 -15.75
N ASN A 149 1.62 9.24 -16.76
CA ASN A 149 1.17 7.92 -17.23
C ASN A 149 1.71 6.77 -16.37
N ARG A 150 2.67 7.06 -15.48
CA ARG A 150 3.35 6.09 -14.62
C ARG A 150 3.21 6.45 -13.15
N LEU A 151 1.99 6.85 -12.77
CA LEU A 151 1.71 7.48 -11.47
C LEU A 151 2.22 6.69 -10.27
N MET A 152 2.03 5.36 -10.25
CA MET A 152 2.48 4.52 -9.13
C MET A 152 4.00 4.36 -9.10
N TYR A 153 4.66 4.32 -10.26
CA TYR A 153 6.13 4.34 -10.35
C TYR A 153 6.68 5.69 -9.87
N GLU A 154 6.07 6.80 -10.30
CA GLU A 154 6.42 8.16 -9.88
C GLU A 154 6.25 8.35 -8.37
N ARG A 155 5.15 7.85 -7.78
CA ARG A 155 4.93 7.85 -6.33
C ARG A 155 6.12 7.27 -5.57
N MET A 156 6.55 6.06 -5.92
CA MET A 156 7.69 5.40 -5.26
C MET A 156 9.00 6.17 -5.50
N ARG A 157 9.21 6.70 -6.72
CA ARG A 157 10.41 7.49 -7.06
C ARG A 157 10.51 8.76 -6.21
N VAL A 158 9.42 9.53 -6.08
CA VAL A 158 9.46 10.79 -5.33
C VAL A 158 9.41 10.59 -3.83
N GLN A 159 8.81 9.50 -3.34
CA GLN A 159 8.94 9.09 -1.95
C GLN A 159 10.40 8.78 -1.61
N ALA A 160 11.14 8.07 -2.49
CA ALA A 160 12.57 7.86 -2.31
C ALA A 160 13.37 9.19 -2.34
N ALA A 161 13.06 10.08 -3.28
CA ALA A 161 13.71 11.40 -3.36
C ALA A 161 13.43 12.28 -2.13
N TYR A 162 12.23 12.17 -1.54
CA TYR A 162 11.90 12.78 -0.27
C TYR A 162 12.74 12.18 0.87
N LEU A 163 12.79 10.85 0.99
CA LEU A 163 13.56 10.18 2.04
C LEU A 163 15.05 10.52 1.98
N GLU A 164 15.61 10.75 0.80
CA GLU A 164 16.99 11.21 0.59
C GLU A 164 17.24 12.64 1.07
N ARG A 165 16.21 13.51 1.06
CA ARG A 165 16.31 14.90 1.53
C ARG A 165 15.85 15.08 2.98
N ARG A 166 15.10 14.13 3.51
CA ARG A 166 14.55 14.14 4.87
C ARG A 166 15.71 14.08 5.87
N PRO A 167 15.72 14.93 6.92
CA PRO A 167 16.71 14.80 7.99
C PRO A 167 16.67 13.39 8.60
N ALA A 168 17.83 12.76 8.76
CA ALA A 168 17.94 11.38 9.24
C ALA A 168 17.30 11.14 10.62
N SER A 169 17.09 12.19 11.42
CA SER A 169 16.43 12.11 12.73
C SER A 169 14.89 12.07 12.67
N ARG A 170 14.29 12.14 11.47
CA ARG A 170 12.83 12.20 11.31
C ARG A 170 12.25 10.87 10.87
N HIS A 171 11.07 10.56 11.39
CA HIS A 171 10.24 9.44 10.96
C HIS A 171 9.20 9.94 9.96
N SER A 172 8.69 9.06 9.09
CA SER A 172 7.66 9.41 8.12
C SER A 172 6.53 8.41 8.10
N VAL A 173 5.31 8.93 8.00
CA VAL A 173 4.12 8.20 7.59
C VAL A 173 3.84 8.60 6.14
N LEU A 174 4.13 7.72 5.20
CA LEU A 174 3.74 7.90 3.81
C LEU A 174 2.28 7.48 3.67
N VAL A 175 1.42 8.38 3.23
CA VAL A 175 -0.03 8.22 3.29
C VAL A 175 -0.71 8.59 1.97
N ASP A 176 -1.71 7.79 1.56
CA ASP A 176 -2.56 8.13 0.40
C ASP A 176 -3.47 9.32 0.71
N SER A 177 -3.84 10.08 -0.34
CA SER A 177 -4.66 11.29 -0.22
C SER A 177 -6.08 11.04 0.30
N ASP A 178 -6.55 9.80 0.29
CA ASP A 178 -7.88 9.39 0.74
C ASP A 178 -7.89 8.72 2.11
N ILE A 179 -6.85 8.95 2.90
CA ILE A 179 -6.71 8.41 4.25
C ILE A 179 -6.76 9.51 5.30
N VAL A 180 -7.56 9.27 6.34
CA VAL A 180 -7.68 10.13 7.51
C VAL A 180 -6.74 9.62 8.60
N VAL A 181 -5.92 10.52 9.16
CA VAL A 181 -5.16 10.29 10.39
C VAL A 181 -6.14 10.35 11.56
N ASN A 182 -6.44 9.20 12.14
CA ASN A 182 -7.46 9.06 13.17
C ASN A 182 -6.89 9.10 14.59
N ARG A 183 -5.62 8.71 14.75
CA ARG A 183 -4.88 8.74 16.02
C ARG A 183 -3.46 9.26 15.78
N ASP A 184 -2.86 9.86 16.80
CA ASP A 184 -1.45 10.25 16.78
C ASP A 184 -0.57 9.04 16.40
N PRO A 185 0.20 9.09 15.29
CA PRO A 185 1.03 7.99 14.84
C PRO A 185 2.36 7.87 15.61
N THR A 186 2.71 8.83 16.47
CA THR A 186 3.99 8.83 17.21
C THR A 186 4.28 7.51 17.94
N PRO A 187 3.32 6.87 18.65
CA PRO A 187 3.57 5.62 19.35
C PRO A 187 3.92 4.43 18.44
N ILE A 188 3.61 4.50 17.14
CA ILE A 188 3.98 3.43 16.18
C ILE A 188 5.51 3.30 16.13
N PHE A 189 6.21 4.43 16.12
CA PHE A 189 7.67 4.50 16.05
C PHE A 189 8.39 4.19 17.36
N ALA A 190 7.65 3.74 18.39
CA ALA A 190 8.24 3.14 19.59
C ALA A 190 8.73 1.69 19.32
N GLU A 191 8.27 1.04 18.26
CA GLU A 191 8.74 -0.29 17.86
C GLU A 191 10.03 -0.21 17.04
N ASP A 192 10.92 -1.17 17.26
CA ASP A 192 12.24 -1.23 16.64
C ASP A 192 12.21 -1.77 15.19
N PHE A 193 11.83 -0.91 14.24
CA PHE A 193 11.80 -1.23 12.80
C PHE A 193 12.39 -0.11 11.95
N ASP A 194 12.77 -0.43 10.71
CA ASP A 194 13.21 0.55 9.71
C ASP A 194 12.08 0.91 8.74
N VAL A 195 11.31 -0.09 8.31
CA VAL A 195 10.14 0.08 7.45
C VAL A 195 8.93 -0.68 8.02
N GLY A 196 7.80 0.00 8.14
CA GLY A 196 6.52 -0.58 8.50
C GLY A 196 5.60 -0.68 7.29
N LEU A 197 5.10 -1.87 6.98
CA LEU A 197 4.19 -2.12 5.87
C LEU A 197 2.83 -2.54 6.42
N THR A 198 1.75 -1.95 5.87
CA THR A 198 0.40 -2.38 6.23
C THR A 198 -0.04 -3.57 5.37
N TRP A 199 -0.56 -4.63 5.98
CA TRP A 199 -0.89 -5.88 5.27
C TRP A 199 -2.36 -6.29 5.40
N ARG A 200 -2.86 -6.98 4.37
CA ARG A 200 -4.24 -7.49 4.28
C ARG A 200 -4.26 -8.94 3.81
N GLY A 201 -5.24 -9.72 4.29
CA GLY A 201 -5.55 -11.04 3.74
C GLY A 201 -6.38 -10.95 2.46
N GLY A 202 -6.48 -12.07 1.73
CA GLY A 202 -7.36 -12.18 0.55
C GLY A 202 -6.80 -11.64 -0.77
N PHE A 203 -5.61 -11.02 -0.76
CA PHE A 203 -4.95 -10.49 -1.96
C PHE A 203 -3.54 -11.11 -2.08
N PRO A 204 -3.41 -12.32 -2.67
CA PRO A 204 -2.17 -13.08 -2.61
C PRO A 204 -1.01 -12.42 -3.37
N ASP A 205 -1.30 -11.66 -4.43
CA ASP A 205 -0.34 -10.92 -5.26
C ASP A 205 -0.04 -9.50 -4.73
N ALA A 206 -0.90 -8.93 -3.88
CA ALA A 206 -0.67 -7.63 -3.27
C ALA A 206 -1.03 -7.63 -1.77
N PRO A 207 -0.28 -8.40 -0.96
CA PRO A 207 -0.54 -8.53 0.48
C PRO A 207 -0.30 -7.24 1.24
N PHE A 208 0.53 -6.33 0.72
CA PHE A 208 0.83 -5.03 1.33
C PHE A 208 0.01 -3.93 0.66
N ASN A 209 -0.67 -3.11 1.44
CA ASN A 209 -1.40 -1.94 0.95
C ASN A 209 -0.46 -0.71 0.98
N GLY A 210 -0.16 -0.15 -0.19
CA GLY A 210 0.72 1.01 -0.34
C GLY A 210 0.16 2.33 0.21
N GLY A 211 -1.09 2.35 0.68
CA GLY A 211 -1.72 3.56 1.20
C GLY A 211 -1.16 4.03 2.55
N ILE A 212 -0.54 3.15 3.33
CA ILE A 212 0.21 3.52 4.54
C ILE A 212 1.52 2.74 4.58
N ILE A 213 2.62 3.47 4.61
CA ILE A 213 3.98 2.95 4.85
C ILE A 213 4.64 3.80 5.93
N PHE A 214 5.16 3.15 6.96
CA PHE A 214 5.95 3.80 8.00
C PHE A 214 7.43 3.69 7.67
N VAL A 215 8.17 4.77 7.83
CA VAL A 215 9.62 4.79 7.61
C VAL A 215 10.29 5.45 8.80
N SER A 216 11.02 4.66 9.58
CA SER A 216 11.74 5.18 10.74
C SER A 216 12.87 6.13 10.33
N SER A 217 13.41 6.83 11.34
CA SER A 217 14.64 7.60 11.21
C SER A 217 15.79 6.76 10.65
N GLY A 218 16.74 7.41 10.00
CA GLY A 218 17.91 6.78 9.38
C GLY A 218 17.70 6.44 7.90
N GLU A 219 18.70 5.76 7.35
CA GLU A 219 18.86 5.53 5.90
C GLU A 219 18.25 4.21 5.40
N ALA A 220 17.99 3.25 6.31
CA ALA A 220 17.51 1.92 5.94
C ALA A 220 16.17 1.96 5.18
N GLY A 221 15.31 2.93 5.52
CA GLY A 221 14.08 3.19 4.79
C GLY A 221 14.31 3.59 3.32
N LEU A 222 15.24 4.50 3.07
CA LEU A 222 15.62 4.90 1.72
C LEU A 222 16.17 3.73 0.92
N GLU A 223 17.03 2.92 1.54
CA GLU A 223 17.60 1.73 0.91
C GLU A 223 16.52 0.70 0.54
N PHE A 224 15.52 0.51 1.39
CA PHE A 224 14.36 -0.34 1.08
C PHE A 224 13.61 0.16 -0.17
N PHE A 225 13.39 1.48 -0.28
CA PHE A 225 12.73 2.09 -1.44
C PHE A 225 13.57 1.98 -2.71
N ARG A 226 14.90 2.16 -2.63
CA ARG A 226 15.81 1.95 -3.77
C ARG A 226 15.74 0.51 -4.28
N ARG A 227 15.75 -0.48 -3.37
CA ARG A 227 15.61 -1.90 -3.72
C ARG A 227 14.24 -2.22 -4.31
N SER A 228 13.18 -1.65 -3.73
CA SER A 228 11.82 -1.81 -4.24
C SER A 228 11.70 -1.24 -5.65
N ARG A 229 12.28 -0.07 -5.93
CA ARG A 229 12.28 0.51 -7.27
C ARG A 229 13.09 -0.33 -8.27
N ALA A 230 14.26 -0.83 -7.88
CA ALA A 230 15.03 -1.74 -8.74
C ALA A 230 14.24 -3.03 -9.06
N CYS A 231 13.53 -3.58 -8.07
CA CYS A 231 12.62 -4.70 -8.29
C CYS A 231 11.46 -4.34 -9.21
N TYR A 232 10.91 -3.13 -9.08
CA TYR A 232 9.83 -2.62 -9.93
C TYR A 232 10.26 -2.58 -11.40
N ASP A 233 11.46 -2.05 -11.68
CA ASP A 233 11.99 -2.04 -13.04
C ASP A 233 12.16 -3.46 -13.60
N ALA A 234 12.68 -4.39 -12.79
CA ALA A 234 12.86 -5.78 -13.19
C ALA A 234 11.54 -6.53 -13.46
N ILE A 235 10.48 -6.31 -12.66
CA ILE A 235 9.17 -6.94 -12.91
C ILE A 235 8.48 -6.36 -14.14
N ALA A 236 8.62 -5.05 -14.36
CA ALA A 236 7.97 -4.37 -15.48
C ALA A 236 8.64 -4.72 -16.84
N GLU A 237 9.91 -5.12 -16.82
CA GLU A 237 10.64 -5.60 -18.00
C GLU A 237 10.50 -7.11 -18.22
N ASN A 238 9.88 -7.84 -17.28
CA ASN A 238 9.76 -9.28 -17.36
C ASN A 238 8.72 -9.71 -18.41
N ARG A 239 9.17 -10.42 -19.45
CA ARG A 239 8.30 -10.87 -20.56
C ARG A 239 7.16 -11.80 -20.13
N ALA A 240 7.37 -12.66 -19.12
CA ALA A 240 6.32 -13.57 -18.68
C ALA A 240 5.20 -12.79 -17.94
N ILE A 241 5.59 -11.82 -17.11
CA ILE A 241 4.66 -10.92 -16.43
C ILE A 241 3.93 -10.05 -17.45
N ALA A 242 4.64 -9.40 -18.39
CA ALA A 242 4.03 -8.54 -19.40
C ALA A 242 3.02 -9.28 -20.30
N ARG A 243 3.19 -10.59 -20.52
CA ARG A 243 2.19 -11.42 -21.21
C ARG A 243 0.96 -11.71 -20.36
N ALA A 244 1.14 -11.87 -19.05
CA ALA A 244 0.04 -12.16 -18.13
C ALA A 244 -0.77 -10.91 -17.79
N ILE A 245 -0.10 -9.77 -17.64
CA ILE A 245 -0.69 -8.48 -17.27
C ILE A 245 -0.46 -7.51 -18.44
N PRO A 246 -1.48 -7.29 -19.30
CA PRO A 246 -1.33 -6.46 -20.49
C PRO A 246 -1.27 -4.96 -20.18
N GLN A 247 -1.65 -4.54 -18.96
CA GLN A 247 -1.53 -3.15 -18.54
C GLN A 247 -0.09 -2.80 -18.14
N ASP A 248 0.33 -1.54 -18.34
CA ASP A 248 1.62 -1.06 -17.84
C ASP A 248 1.63 -1.09 -16.31
N LEU A 249 2.42 -1.99 -15.73
CA LEU A 249 2.59 -2.10 -14.28
C LEU A 249 3.04 -0.78 -13.65
N ARG A 250 3.79 0.06 -14.37
CA ARG A 250 4.26 1.36 -13.88
C ARG A 250 3.12 2.35 -13.69
N ALA A 251 2.01 2.16 -14.40
CA ALA A 251 0.82 3.00 -14.27
C ALA A 251 0.05 2.69 -12.98
N TRP A 252 -0.14 1.42 -12.64
CA TRP A 252 -1.03 0.99 -11.55
C TRP A 252 -0.54 -0.31 -10.87
N TRP A 253 -0.72 -0.42 -9.54
CA TRP A 253 -0.36 -1.55 -8.66
C TRP A 253 1.10 -1.98 -8.55
N GLY A 254 1.97 -1.65 -9.52
CA GLY A 254 3.30 -2.24 -9.59
C GLY A 254 4.21 -1.97 -8.39
N ASP A 255 3.96 -0.92 -7.62
CA ASP A 255 4.69 -0.62 -6.39
C ASP A 255 4.40 -1.64 -5.27
N GLN A 256 3.14 -2.09 -5.13
CA GLN A 256 2.75 -3.14 -4.19
C GLN A 256 3.38 -4.49 -4.57
N TYR A 257 3.44 -4.81 -5.87
CA TYR A 257 4.13 -6.01 -6.36
C TYR A 257 5.63 -5.97 -6.07
N ALA A 258 6.27 -4.83 -6.33
CA ALA A 258 7.69 -4.63 -6.08
C ALA A 258 8.04 -4.78 -4.59
N ILE A 259 7.28 -4.14 -3.71
CA ILE A 259 7.42 -4.28 -2.25
C ILE A 259 7.24 -5.74 -1.84
N ALA A 260 6.20 -6.42 -2.34
CA ALA A 260 5.95 -7.81 -2.02
C ALA A 260 7.06 -8.77 -2.49
N HIS A 261 7.71 -8.46 -3.61
CA HIS A 261 8.89 -9.20 -4.08
C HIS A 261 10.13 -8.95 -3.24
N VAL A 262 10.39 -7.69 -2.83
CA VAL A 262 11.51 -7.38 -1.93
C VAL A 262 11.35 -8.12 -0.60
N VAL A 263 10.18 -8.01 0.03
CA VAL A 263 9.86 -8.75 1.26
C VAL A 263 9.87 -10.27 1.03
N GLY A 264 9.37 -10.71 -0.12
CA GLY A 264 9.25 -12.11 -0.53
C GLY A 264 7.95 -12.76 -0.05
N TYR A 265 7.04 -13.08 -0.98
CA TYR A 265 5.73 -13.70 -0.70
C TYR A 265 5.79 -14.90 0.24
N ARG A 266 6.68 -15.86 -0.04
CA ARG A 266 6.82 -17.06 0.79
C ARG A 266 7.37 -16.74 2.17
N ALA A 267 8.39 -15.88 2.26
CA ALA A 267 8.96 -15.48 3.53
C ALA A 267 7.93 -14.75 4.40
N PHE A 268 7.13 -13.87 3.81
CA PHE A 268 6.01 -13.22 4.48
C PHE A 268 4.94 -14.23 4.93
N ALA A 269 4.54 -15.16 4.07
CA ALA A 269 3.47 -16.11 4.40
C ALA A 269 3.88 -17.16 5.44
N GLU A 270 5.16 -17.55 5.46
CA GLU A 270 5.71 -18.56 6.40
C GLU A 270 6.37 -17.93 7.64
N ARG A 271 6.27 -16.60 7.81
CA ARG A 271 6.84 -15.89 8.96
C ARG A 271 6.24 -16.38 10.28
N LYS A 272 7.07 -16.38 11.33
CA LYS A 272 6.66 -16.74 12.70
C LYS A 272 6.34 -15.52 13.57
N THR A 273 6.82 -14.36 13.17
CA THR A 273 6.63 -13.07 13.82
C THR A 273 6.11 -12.10 12.78
N ASP A 274 5.53 -10.97 13.20
CA ASP A 274 5.14 -9.92 12.26
C ASP A 274 6.31 -9.02 11.83
N CYS A 275 7.52 -9.60 11.76
CA CYS A 275 8.73 -8.92 11.31
C CYS A 275 9.62 -9.83 10.47
N LEU A 276 10.37 -9.24 9.55
CA LEU A 276 11.48 -9.88 8.85
C LEU A 276 12.64 -8.90 8.72
N ALA A 277 13.87 -9.42 8.68
CA ALA A 277 15.01 -8.68 8.16
C ALA A 277 15.14 -9.00 6.66
N VAL A 278 15.13 -7.97 5.81
CA VAL A 278 15.35 -8.08 4.37
C VAL A 278 16.64 -7.36 4.04
N GLU A 279 17.69 -8.09 3.68
CA GLU A 279 19.01 -7.48 3.39
C GLU A 279 19.53 -6.61 4.56
N GLY A 280 19.26 -7.05 5.80
CA GLY A 280 19.59 -6.31 7.02
C GLY A 280 18.58 -5.24 7.43
N ILE A 281 17.59 -4.90 6.59
CA ILE A 281 16.55 -3.91 6.88
C ILE A 281 15.42 -4.56 7.67
N ARG A 282 15.06 -3.99 8.83
CA ARG A 282 13.99 -4.50 9.70
C ARG A 282 12.64 -4.04 9.18
N VAL A 283 11.86 -4.98 8.66
CA VAL A 283 10.53 -4.74 8.11
C VAL A 283 9.47 -5.26 9.08
N ARG A 284 8.57 -4.38 9.52
CA ARG A 284 7.45 -4.67 10.43
C ARG A 284 6.13 -4.73 9.66
N PHE A 285 5.28 -5.73 9.95
CA PHE A 285 3.99 -5.93 9.27
C PHE A 285 2.80 -5.52 10.14
N PHE A 286 2.25 -4.35 9.89
CA PHE A 286 1.11 -3.82 10.61
C PHE A 286 -0.21 -4.29 9.97
N PRO A 287 -1.16 -4.87 10.72
CA PRO A 287 -2.41 -5.33 10.12
C PRO A 287 -3.25 -4.12 9.67
N CYS A 288 -3.78 -4.16 8.44
CA CYS A 288 -4.69 -3.12 7.93
C CYS A 288 -5.92 -2.95 8.83
N SER A 289 -6.31 -3.98 9.58
CA SER A 289 -7.41 -3.89 10.56
C SER A 289 -7.24 -2.76 11.56
N ASP A 290 -6.02 -2.31 11.85
CA ASP A 290 -5.72 -1.31 12.88
C ASP A 290 -4.95 -0.09 12.35
N TYR A 291 -4.09 -0.31 11.35
CA TYR A 291 -3.15 0.72 10.86
C TYR A 291 -3.47 1.23 9.45
N ASN A 292 -4.46 0.66 8.76
CA ASN A 292 -4.90 1.11 7.44
C ASN A 292 -6.33 0.58 7.16
N PHE A 293 -7.26 0.97 8.03
CA PHE A 293 -8.60 0.37 8.08
C PHE A 293 -9.44 0.87 6.91
N ALA A 294 -9.64 0.02 5.91
CA ALA A 294 -10.49 0.34 4.76
C ALA A 294 -11.96 0.30 5.16
N LEU A 295 -12.62 1.44 5.04
CA LEU A 295 -14.06 1.52 5.25
C LEU A 295 -14.79 0.83 4.09
N GLU A 296 -15.87 0.14 4.45
CA GLU A 296 -16.84 -0.43 3.52
C GLU A 296 -18.11 0.44 3.52
N ALA A 297 -19.03 0.18 2.59
CA ALA A 297 -20.28 0.94 2.48
C ALA A 297 -21.25 0.74 3.66
N ARG A 298 -20.94 -0.16 4.61
CA ARG A 298 -21.68 -0.29 5.87
C ARG A 298 -21.29 0.81 6.85
N GLY A 299 -22.25 1.25 7.67
CA GLY A 299 -21.95 2.11 8.81
C GLY A 299 -21.10 1.38 9.84
N TYR A 300 -20.20 2.12 10.49
CA TYR A 300 -19.36 1.60 11.58
C TYR A 300 -19.60 2.40 12.86
N PRO A 301 -19.73 1.74 14.02
CA PRO A 301 -19.84 2.45 15.29
C PRO A 301 -18.50 3.11 15.63
N MET A 302 -18.55 4.28 16.28
CA MET A 302 -17.35 5.02 16.66
C MET A 302 -16.43 4.23 17.60
N SER A 303 -16.98 3.34 18.44
CA SER A 303 -16.19 2.46 19.30
C SER A 303 -15.27 1.51 18.52
N LEU A 304 -15.63 1.15 17.28
CA LEU A 304 -14.77 0.35 16.40
C LEU A 304 -13.71 1.21 15.70
N LEU A 305 -14.07 2.45 15.33
CA LEU A 305 -13.20 3.36 14.57
C LEU A 305 -12.16 4.05 15.45
N ALA A 306 -12.53 4.45 16.68
CA ALA A 306 -11.68 5.17 17.63
C ALA A 306 -10.30 4.53 17.88
N PRO A 307 -10.15 3.19 18.05
CA PRO A 307 -8.83 2.60 18.28
C PRO A 307 -7.93 2.56 17.03
N LYS A 308 -8.48 2.80 15.83
CA LYS A 308 -7.75 2.69 14.56
C LYS A 308 -6.84 3.90 14.36
N TYR A 309 -5.64 3.70 13.84
CA TYR A 309 -4.71 4.80 13.57
C TYR A 309 -5.08 5.56 12.30
N PHE A 310 -5.50 4.84 11.26
CA PHE A 310 -5.78 5.40 9.95
C PHE A 310 -7.06 4.80 9.37
N LEU A 311 -7.90 5.64 8.78
CA LEU A 311 -9.14 5.23 8.11
C LEU A 311 -9.03 5.52 6.62
N HIS A 312 -9.14 4.48 5.79
CA HIS A 312 -8.99 4.55 4.34
C HIS A 312 -10.36 4.61 3.66
N PHE A 313 -10.70 5.77 3.10
CA PHE A 313 -11.97 6.02 2.42
C PHE A 313 -11.86 5.66 0.93
N LYS A 314 -11.97 4.37 0.62
CA LYS A 314 -11.83 3.88 -0.76
C LYS A 314 -13.07 4.20 -1.62
N GLY A 315 -12.83 4.36 -2.92
CA GLY A 315 -13.89 4.61 -3.91
C GLY A 315 -14.80 5.78 -3.53
N ASN A 316 -16.11 5.57 -3.64
CA ASN A 316 -17.12 6.62 -3.41
C ASN A 316 -17.23 7.06 -1.94
N LEU A 317 -16.64 6.32 -1.00
CA LEU A 317 -16.64 6.69 0.42
C LEU A 317 -15.80 7.92 0.72
N LYS A 318 -14.95 8.38 -0.20
CA LYS A 318 -14.23 9.66 -0.09
C LYS A 318 -15.15 10.82 0.26
N SER A 319 -16.37 10.82 -0.29
CA SER A 319 -17.41 11.82 0.01
C SER A 319 -17.83 11.88 1.50
N ASN A 320 -17.55 10.82 2.28
CA ASN A 320 -17.86 10.76 3.70
C ASN A 320 -16.72 11.30 4.60
N GLN A 321 -15.54 11.61 4.06
CA GLN A 321 -14.43 12.14 4.85
C GLN A 321 -14.81 13.43 5.59
N ALA A 322 -15.50 14.35 4.92
CA ALA A 322 -15.91 15.62 5.52
C ALA A 322 -16.80 15.41 6.74
N LYS A 323 -17.80 14.53 6.62
CA LYS A 323 -18.71 14.18 7.73
C LYS A 323 -17.97 13.55 8.90
N TYR A 324 -16.97 12.70 8.63
CA TYR A 324 -16.15 12.11 9.68
C TYR A 324 -15.29 13.16 10.39
N LEU A 325 -14.73 14.11 9.65
CA LEU A 325 -13.96 15.21 10.22
C LEU A 325 -14.81 16.14 11.09
N ASP A 326 -16.08 16.36 10.76
CA ASP A 326 -17.00 17.11 11.63
C ASP A 326 -17.13 16.46 13.02
N LEU A 327 -17.21 15.12 13.07
CA LEU A 327 -17.21 14.38 14.34
C LEU A 327 -15.87 14.53 15.08
N MET A 328 -14.76 14.52 14.34
CA MET A 328 -13.42 14.72 14.90
C MET A 328 -13.23 16.11 15.51
N ARG A 329 -13.65 17.17 14.80
CA ARG A 329 -13.62 18.55 15.30
C ARG A 329 -14.47 18.71 16.56
N ALA A 330 -15.58 17.99 16.65
CA ALA A 330 -16.45 17.97 17.82
C ALA A 330 -15.92 17.12 18.99
N GLY A 331 -14.76 16.47 18.87
CA GLY A 331 -14.22 15.56 19.88
C GLY A 331 -15.04 14.26 20.06
N LYS A 332 -15.82 13.88 19.03
CA LYS A 332 -16.71 12.71 19.03
C LYS A 332 -16.15 11.53 18.24
N SER A 333 -14.88 11.60 17.81
CA SER A 333 -14.16 10.49 17.19
C SER A 333 -12.93 10.03 17.95
#